data_AF-A0AA39ZUW6-F1
#
_entry.id   AF-A0AA39ZUW6-F1
#
_cell.length_a   1.000
_cell.length_b   1.000
_cell.length_c   1.000
_cell.angle_alpha   90.00
_cell.angle_beta   90.00
_cell.angle_gamma   90.00
#
_symmetry.space_group_name_H-M   'P 1'
#
loop_
_entity.id
_entity.type
_entity.pdbx_description
1 polymer ?
#
loop_
_entity_poly.entity_id
_entity_poly.type
_entity_poly.pdbx_seq_one_letter_code
_entity_poly.pdbx_strand_id
1 'polypeptide(L)'
;MVRFDEGDHFSFLGEEALQAVYNECMKKSSSMTELIQKPYIRPAKVWTRPTVDRKRGRDGKVIYNWQPHANCEAALIHSRGEIAPEPCDFCSAKRGRFAECVVMPGMFKGACGNCRWASKDASCSLRKDKEKDM
;
A
#
# COMPACT_ATOMS: atom_id res chain seq x y z
N MET A 1 -11.32 12.43 20.44
CA MET A 1 -10.69 11.22 21.00
C MET A 1 -11.23 10.04 20.21
N VAL A 2 -10.45 9.42 19.33
CA VAL A 2 -10.94 8.27 18.55
C VAL A 2 -10.28 7.03 19.14
N ARG A 3 -11.00 6.36 20.03
CA ARG A 3 -10.64 5.02 20.52
C ARG A 3 -11.35 4.00 19.63
N PHE A 4 -10.60 3.05 19.09
CA PHE A 4 -11.14 1.80 18.58
C PHE A 4 -10.16 0.70 18.96
N ASP A 5 -10.59 -0.17 19.87
CA ASP A 5 -10.01 -1.49 20.11
C ASP A 5 -11.17 -2.43 20.39
N GLU A 6 -11.45 -3.32 19.44
CA GLU A 6 -12.16 -4.61 19.64
C GLU A 6 -11.99 -5.52 18.41
N GLY A 7 -10.73 -5.66 17.98
CA GLY A 7 -10.31 -6.52 16.87
C GLY A 7 -9.84 -5.73 15.66
N ASP A 8 -8.54 -5.79 15.40
CA ASP A 8 -7.96 -5.33 14.14
C ASP A 8 -8.56 -6.16 12.98
N HIS A 9 -9.57 -5.60 12.29
CA HIS A 9 -10.18 -6.27 11.14
C HIS A 9 -9.35 -6.06 9.87
N PHE A 10 -9.00 -7.17 9.22
CA PHE A 10 -8.21 -7.17 8.00
C PHE A 10 -8.96 -7.79 6.84
N SER A 11 -8.69 -7.28 5.65
CA SER A 11 -8.96 -7.96 4.38
C SER A 11 -7.64 -8.25 3.68
N PHE A 12 -7.67 -9.16 2.71
CA PHE A 12 -6.48 -9.55 1.94
C PHE A 12 -6.75 -9.37 0.44
N LEU A 13 -5.81 -8.70 -0.24
CA LEU A 13 -5.79 -8.65 -1.70
C LEU A 13 -4.80 -9.72 -2.19
N GLY A 14 -5.34 -10.83 -2.68
CA GLY A 14 -4.55 -11.89 -3.32
C GLY A 14 -4.12 -11.51 -4.74
N GLU A 15 -3.35 -12.39 -5.37
CA GLU A 15 -2.76 -12.16 -6.70
C GLU A 15 -3.80 -11.82 -7.77
N GLU A 16 -4.89 -12.58 -7.87
CA GLU A 16 -5.96 -12.34 -8.83
C GLU A 16 -6.60 -10.95 -8.65
N ALA A 17 -6.89 -10.57 -7.39
CA ALA A 17 -7.43 -9.26 -7.08
C ALA A 17 -6.44 -8.14 -7.44
N LEU A 18 -5.15 -8.34 -7.21
CA LEU A 18 -4.10 -7.38 -7.58
C LEU A 18 -3.93 -7.28 -9.10
N GLN A 19 -4.11 -8.38 -9.83
CA GLN A 19 -4.11 -8.37 -11.29
C GLN A 19 -5.31 -7.57 -11.83
N ALA A 20 -6.49 -7.72 -11.21
CA ALA A 20 -7.65 -6.90 -11.52
C ALA A 20 -7.38 -5.41 -11.24
N VAL A 21 -6.79 -5.08 -10.08
CA VAL A 21 -6.37 -3.70 -9.74
C VAL A 21 -5.43 -3.10 -10.80
N TYR A 22 -4.44 -3.87 -11.25
CA TYR A 22 -3.53 -3.44 -12.32
C TYR A 22 -4.27 -3.21 -13.64
N ASN A 23 -5.18 -4.12 -14.02
CA ASN A 23 -5.92 -4.06 -15.28
C ASN A 23 -6.93 -2.91 -15.32
N GLU A 24 -7.60 -2.62 -14.19
CA GLU A 24 -8.61 -1.56 -14.05
C GLU A 24 -7.99 -0.16 -13.91
N CYS A 25 -6.70 -0.06 -13.59
CA CYS A 25 -6.00 1.21 -13.53
C CYS A 25 -5.93 1.86 -14.92
N MET A 26 -6.63 2.99 -15.08
CA MET A 26 -6.79 3.68 -16.38
C MET A 26 -5.46 4.00 -17.07
N LYS A 27 -4.41 4.34 -16.30
CA LYS A 27 -3.07 4.62 -16.83
C LYS A 27 -2.02 3.84 -16.03
N LYS A 28 -1.29 2.98 -16.73
CA LYS A 28 -0.15 2.25 -16.15
C LYS A 28 1.08 3.16 -16.15
N SER A 29 1.71 3.33 -14.99
CA SER A 29 3.04 3.95 -14.90
C SER A 29 4.12 2.92 -15.26
N SER A 30 5.33 3.39 -15.59
CA SER A 30 6.49 2.51 -15.75
C SER A 30 6.72 1.65 -14.50
N SER A 31 6.61 2.25 -13.32
CA SER A 31 6.72 1.54 -12.04
C SER A 31 5.69 0.44 -11.88
N MET A 32 4.43 0.66 -12.30
CA MET A 32 3.40 -0.39 -12.24
C MET A 32 3.74 -1.57 -13.15
N THR A 33 4.20 -1.28 -14.38
CA THR A 33 4.60 -2.31 -15.34
C THR A 33 5.80 -3.09 -14.84
N GLU A 34 6.75 -2.46 -14.14
CA GLU A 34 7.86 -3.17 -13.50
C GLU A 34 7.36 -4.01 -12.31
N LEU A 35 6.52 -3.43 -11.45
CA LEU A 35 6.00 -4.10 -10.25
C LEU A 35 5.23 -5.37 -10.59
N ILE A 36 4.32 -5.33 -11.57
CA ILE A 36 3.46 -6.50 -11.87
C ILE A 36 4.28 -7.73 -12.30
N GLN A 37 5.45 -7.51 -12.92
CA GLN A 37 6.37 -8.56 -13.36
C GLN A 37 7.22 -9.15 -12.23
N LYS A 38 7.31 -8.47 -11.07
CA LYS A 38 8.02 -9.02 -9.90
C LYS A 38 7.23 -10.17 -9.27
N PRO A 39 7.91 -11.18 -8.68
CA PRO A 39 7.26 -12.33 -8.08
C PRO A 39 6.23 -11.94 -7.02
N TYR A 40 5.04 -12.52 -7.08
CA TYR A 40 4.07 -12.42 -5.99
C TYR A 40 4.60 -13.16 -4.77
N ILE A 41 4.75 -12.47 -3.64
CA ILE A 41 5.30 -13.02 -2.40
C ILE A 41 4.18 -13.29 -1.39
N ARG A 42 3.23 -12.36 -1.26
CA ARG A 42 2.19 -12.41 -0.22
C ARG A 42 0.92 -11.67 -0.66
N PRO A 43 -0.24 -12.01 -0.08
CA PRO A 43 -1.42 -11.17 -0.22
C PRO A 43 -1.20 -9.84 0.51
N ALA A 44 -1.65 -8.73 -0.08
CA ALA A 44 -1.55 -7.43 0.58
C ALA A 44 -2.59 -7.36 1.71
N LYS A 45 -2.13 -7.21 2.96
CA LYS A 45 -2.98 -7.10 4.14
C LYS A 45 -3.49 -5.68 4.31
N VAL A 46 -4.81 -5.49 4.26
CA VAL A 46 -5.47 -4.17 4.24
C VAL A 46 -6.30 -3.96 5.50
N TRP A 47 -6.18 -2.79 6.13
CA TRP A 47 -7.04 -2.39 7.24
C TRP A 47 -8.49 -2.25 6.76
N THR A 48 -9.41 -2.95 7.44
CA THR A 48 -10.84 -2.74 7.29
C THR A 48 -11.31 -1.77 8.37
N ARG A 49 -11.70 -0.57 7.97
CA ARG A 49 -12.12 0.52 8.86
C ARG A 49 -13.56 0.87 8.54
N PRO A 50 -14.57 0.31 9.21
CA PRO A 50 -15.98 0.50 8.85
C PRO A 50 -16.40 1.97 8.72
N THR A 51 -15.81 2.86 9.51
CA THR A 51 -16.06 4.30 9.49
C THR A 51 -15.49 5.01 8.26
N VAL A 52 -14.41 4.48 7.68
CA VAL A 52 -13.72 5.02 6.48
C VAL A 52 -14.18 4.29 5.20
N ASP A 53 -14.38 2.98 5.31
CA ASP A 53 -14.70 2.05 4.23
C ASP A 53 -16.20 1.98 3.94
N ARG A 54 -16.78 3.14 3.65
CA ARG A 54 -18.23 3.30 3.48
C ARG A 54 -18.75 2.71 2.16
N LYS A 55 -17.90 2.59 1.13
CA LYS A 55 -18.26 2.02 -0.17
C LYS A 55 -17.96 0.53 -0.21
N ARG A 56 -19.00 -0.27 -0.45
CA ARG A 56 -18.91 -1.73 -0.59
C ARG A 56 -19.55 -2.18 -1.90
N GLY A 57 -18.99 -3.24 -2.49
CA GLY A 57 -19.56 -3.93 -3.64
C GLY A 57 -20.77 -4.78 -3.24
N ARG A 58 -21.41 -5.39 -4.24
CA ARG A 58 -22.52 -6.35 -4.05
C ARG A 58 -22.10 -7.58 -3.24
N ASP A 59 -20.82 -7.92 -3.30
CA ASP A 59 -20.17 -9.00 -2.54
C ASP A 59 -19.77 -8.58 -1.11
N GLY A 60 -20.11 -7.36 -0.68
CA GLY A 60 -19.79 -6.83 0.64
C GLY A 60 -18.34 -6.37 0.82
N LYS A 61 -17.47 -6.55 -0.19
CA LYS A 61 -16.06 -6.14 -0.13
C LYS A 61 -15.92 -4.63 -0.28
N VAL A 62 -14.92 -4.06 0.38
CA VAL A 62 -14.60 -2.63 0.30
C VAL A 62 -14.18 -2.27 -1.13
N ILE A 63 -14.77 -1.21 -1.69
CA ILE A 63 -14.34 -0.64 -2.97
C ILE A 63 -13.30 0.44 -2.70
N TYR A 64 -12.09 0.23 -3.19
CA TYR A 64 -11.00 1.18 -3.10
C TYR A 64 -10.94 2.06 -4.35
N ASN A 65 -10.43 3.28 -4.21
CA ASN A 65 -10.13 4.12 -5.36
C ASN A 65 -8.76 3.76 -5.95
N TRP A 66 -8.77 2.95 -7.01
CA TRP A 66 -7.58 2.54 -7.76
C TRP A 66 -7.19 3.52 -8.88
N GLN A 67 -7.88 4.65 -9.04
CA GLN A 67 -7.59 5.59 -10.13
C GLN A 67 -6.22 6.28 -10.02
N PRO A 68 -5.76 6.72 -8.84
CA PRO A 68 -4.38 7.19 -8.72
C PRO A 68 -3.45 6.00 -8.92
N HIS A 69 -2.56 6.06 -9.92
CA HIS A 69 -1.55 5.02 -10.15
C HIS A 69 -0.76 4.70 -8.87
N ALA A 70 -0.55 5.70 -8.00
CA ALA A 70 0.13 5.56 -6.72
C ALA A 70 -0.60 4.61 -5.73
N ASN A 71 -1.92 4.50 -5.82
CA ASN A 71 -2.69 3.54 -5.00
C ASN A 71 -2.54 2.11 -5.51
N CYS A 72 -2.52 1.93 -6.84
CA CYS A 72 -2.23 0.65 -7.47
C CYS A 72 -0.80 0.21 -7.18
N GLU A 73 0.18 1.10 -7.34
CA GLU A 73 1.57 0.86 -6.99
C GLU A 73 1.72 0.46 -5.52
N ALA A 74 1.03 1.15 -4.60
CA ALA A 74 1.01 0.78 -3.19
C ALA A 74 0.54 -0.66 -2.99
N ALA A 75 -0.59 -1.05 -3.59
CA ALA A 75 -1.10 -2.43 -3.50
C ALA A 75 -0.10 -3.46 -4.05
N LEU A 76 0.51 -3.16 -5.20
CA LEU A 76 1.53 -4.03 -5.80
C LEU A 76 2.79 -4.15 -4.92
N ILE A 77 3.27 -3.05 -4.34
CA ILE A 77 4.40 -3.03 -3.39
C ILE A 77 4.11 -3.97 -2.22
N HIS A 78 2.93 -3.89 -1.60
CA HIS A 78 2.59 -4.74 -0.45
C HIS A 78 2.62 -6.24 -0.75
N SER A 79 2.36 -6.63 -2.00
CA SER A 79 2.35 -8.03 -2.42
C SER A 79 3.71 -8.60 -2.82
N ARG A 80 4.67 -7.74 -3.17
CA ARG A 80 5.92 -8.11 -3.87
C ARG A 80 7.18 -7.59 -3.20
N GLY A 81 7.03 -6.59 -2.32
CA GLY A 81 8.14 -5.95 -1.64
C GLY A 81 8.50 -6.67 -0.35
N GLU A 82 9.45 -6.09 0.38
CA GLU A 82 9.94 -6.60 1.66
C GLU A 82 9.31 -5.81 2.81
N ILE A 83 8.90 -6.52 3.87
CA ILE A 83 8.45 -5.87 5.10
C ILE A 83 9.69 -5.19 5.70
N ALA A 84 9.60 -3.88 5.93
CA ALA A 84 10.66 -3.12 6.55
C ALA A 84 10.93 -3.67 7.97
N PRO A 85 12.21 -3.87 8.38
CA PRO A 85 12.54 -4.34 9.72
C PRO A 85 11.92 -3.46 10.81
N GLU A 86 11.98 -2.15 10.61
CA GLU A 86 11.31 -1.14 11.43
C GLU A 86 10.31 -0.35 10.59
N PRO A 87 9.07 -0.14 11.06
CA PRO A 87 8.08 0.63 10.33
C PRO A 87 8.45 2.11 10.29
N CYS A 88 8.15 2.79 9.19
CA CYS A 88 8.25 4.25 9.14
C CYS A 88 7.28 4.92 10.13
N ASP A 89 7.51 6.18 10.49
CA ASP A 89 6.73 6.93 11.50
C ASP A 89 5.22 6.90 11.21
N PHE A 90 4.86 7.00 9.92
CA PHE A 90 3.49 6.94 9.46
C PHE A 90 2.85 5.55 9.65
N CYS A 91 3.61 4.49 9.41
CA CYS A 91 3.16 3.11 9.59
C CYS A 91 3.14 2.72 11.09
N SER A 92 4.12 3.15 11.88
CA SER A 92 4.14 2.95 13.33
C SER A 92 2.92 3.55 14.01
N ALA A 93 2.41 4.68 13.49
CA ALA A 93 1.16 5.29 13.94
C ALA A 93 -0.12 4.61 13.40
N LYS A 94 -0.01 3.44 12.74
CA LYS A 94 -1.10 2.72 12.06
C LYS A 94 -1.93 3.60 11.11
N ARG A 95 -1.35 4.64 10.48
CA ARG A 95 -2.10 5.57 9.62
C ARG A 95 -2.23 5.11 8.18
N GLY A 96 -1.46 4.10 7.78
CA GLY A 96 -1.49 3.46 6.48
C GLY A 96 -2.82 2.80 6.13
N ARG A 97 -3.02 2.52 4.84
CA ARG A 97 -4.14 1.72 4.33
C ARG A 97 -3.87 0.23 4.51
N PHE A 98 -2.62 -0.17 4.38
CA PHE A 98 -2.15 -1.53 4.57
C PHE A 98 -1.60 -1.72 5.98
N ALA A 99 -1.68 -2.96 6.46
CA ALA A 99 -1.29 -3.32 7.83
C ALA A 99 0.22 -3.29 8.05
N GLU A 100 0.99 -3.57 7.01
CA GLU A 100 2.43 -3.74 7.08
C GLU A 100 3.14 -2.49 6.54
N CYS A 101 4.40 -2.27 6.93
CA CYS A 101 5.27 -1.30 6.29
C CYS A 101 6.12 -2.06 5.26
N VAL A 102 5.78 -1.97 3.98
CA VAL A 102 6.47 -2.73 2.91
C VAL A 102 7.18 -1.78 1.98
N VAL A 103 8.46 -2.03 1.72
CA VAL A 103 9.29 -1.30 0.77
C VAL A 103 9.54 -2.16 -0.47
N MET A 104 9.80 -1.51 -1.59
CA MET A 104 10.25 -2.20 -2.80
C MET A 104 11.71 -1.82 -3.07
N PRO A 105 12.68 -2.71 -2.81
CA PRO A 105 14.09 -2.42 -3.02
C PRO A 105 14.37 -1.87 -4.43
N GLY A 106 15.21 -0.84 -4.51
CA GLY A 106 15.54 -0.16 -5.77
C GLY A 106 14.45 0.77 -6.34
N MET A 107 13.26 0.82 -5.75
CA MET A 107 12.16 1.67 -6.22
C MET A 107 11.79 2.76 -5.21
N PHE A 108 11.14 3.83 -5.69
CA PHE A 108 10.58 4.93 -4.88
C PHE A 108 11.53 5.54 -3.83
N LYS A 109 12.84 5.45 -4.08
CA LYS A 109 13.89 5.94 -3.20
C LYS A 109 13.79 5.39 -1.76
N GLY A 110 13.29 4.15 -1.61
CA GLY A 110 13.10 3.49 -0.32
C GLY A 110 11.81 3.83 0.42
N ALA A 111 10.93 4.68 -0.13
CA ALA A 111 9.64 4.94 0.49
C ALA A 111 8.75 3.67 0.49
N CYS A 112 8.02 3.45 1.59
CA CYS A 112 7.10 2.30 1.70
C CYS A 112 5.79 2.49 0.91
N GLY A 113 5.11 1.37 0.61
CA GLY A 113 3.84 1.35 -0.13
C GLY A 113 2.72 2.17 0.53
N ASN A 114 2.63 2.16 1.86
CA ASN A 114 1.68 2.98 2.61
C ASN A 114 1.91 4.49 2.43
N CYS A 115 3.15 4.93 2.33
CA CYS A 115 3.47 6.32 2.03
C CYS A 115 3.34 6.61 0.53
N ARG A 116 3.55 5.61 -0.34
CA ARG A 116 3.30 5.76 -1.78
C ARG A 116 1.82 6.02 -2.07
N TRP A 117 0.92 5.42 -1.29
CA TRP A 117 -0.52 5.69 -1.39
C TRP A 117 -0.82 7.18 -1.40
N ALA A 118 -1.66 7.62 -2.35
CA ALA A 118 -1.97 9.04 -2.59
C ALA A 118 -0.73 9.94 -2.81
N SER A 119 0.37 9.39 -3.34
CA SER A 119 1.62 10.10 -3.68
C SER A 119 2.25 10.85 -2.49
N LYS A 120 2.20 10.28 -1.28
CA LYS A 120 2.75 10.87 -0.06
C LYS A 120 4.18 10.39 0.25
N ASP A 121 4.85 9.80 -0.72
CA ASP A 121 6.14 9.13 -0.54
C ASP A 121 7.25 10.08 -0.06
N ALA A 122 7.17 11.38 -0.37
CA ALA A 122 8.09 12.41 0.12
C ALA A 122 8.09 12.58 1.65
N SER A 123 7.01 12.17 2.34
CA SER A 123 6.89 12.24 3.81
C SER A 123 7.33 10.97 4.53
N CYS A 124 7.75 9.94 3.80
CA CYS A 124 8.16 8.67 4.38
C CYS A 124 9.53 8.82 5.08
N SER A 125 9.62 8.45 6.37
CA SER A 125 10.90 8.49 7.10
C SER A 125 11.92 7.44 6.62
N LEU A 126 11.49 6.44 5.84
CA LEU A 126 12.40 5.47 5.18
C LEU A 126 12.98 5.97 3.85
N ARG A 127 12.50 7.11 3.33
CA ARG A 127 12.94 7.62 2.02
C ARG A 127 14.33 8.24 2.13
N LYS A 128 15.24 7.79 1.28
CA LYS A 128 16.66 8.16 1.29
C LYS A 128 16.98 9.59 0.82
N ASP A 129 16.00 10.34 0.30
CA ASP A 129 16.17 11.77 -0.04
C ASP A 129 16.44 12.67 1.18
N LYS A 130 16.31 12.14 2.40
CA LYS A 130 16.62 12.84 3.66
C LYS A 130 18.10 12.81 4.03
N GLU A 131 18.92 12.05 3.30
CA GLU A 131 20.36 11.98 3.50
C GLU A 131 21.01 13.18 2.80
N LYS A 132 21.03 14.32 3.49
CA LYS A 132 22.05 15.34 3.23
C LYS A 132 23.35 14.81 3.84
N ASP A 133 24.33 14.55 2.98
CA ASP A 133 25.78 14.55 3.22
C ASP A 133 26.23 14.19 4.65
N MET A 134 26.79 12.98 4.81
CA MET A 134 27.85 12.73 5.79
C MET A 134 29.20 12.69 5.07
#